data_AF-A0A3S4QAN7-F1
#
_entry.id   AF-A0A3S4QAN7-F1
#
_cell.length_a   1.000
_cell.length_b   1.000
_cell.length_c   1.000
_cell.angle_alpha   90.00
_cell.angle_beta   90.00
_cell.angle_gamma   90.00
#
_symmetry.space_group_name_H-M   'P 1'
#
loop_
_entity.id
_entity.type
_entity.pdbx_description
1 polymer ?
#
loop_
_entity_poly.entity_id
_entity_poly.type
_entity_poly.pdbx_seq_one_letter_code
_entity_poly.pdbx_strand_id
1 'polypeptide(L)'
;MVAYRYFFAFAGFLLLANSSVCAVTTSAENYLGMLIEKDEYVRLQDCDEQMEYTLAPSGKYGYDAIAELISLRKNTTANIPISVRLNGSIEENINNNKNRYFLVNDIASVQTGKSCYIAPTKPLEVFQTDDVIKKGLSEKEIDSQL
;
A
#
# COMPACT_ATOMS: atom_id res chain seq x y z
N MET A 1 -24.21 -11.63 71.38
CA MET A 1 -22.97 -12.06 70.68
C MET A 1 -23.40 -12.47 69.28
N VAL A 2 -23.05 -11.90 68.13
CA VAL A 2 -22.12 -10.87 67.63
C VAL A 2 -22.86 -10.32 66.38
N ALA A 3 -23.34 -9.08 66.37
CA ALA A 3 -22.69 -7.88 65.84
C ALA A 3 -22.32 -7.91 64.33
N TYR A 4 -23.12 -7.18 63.54
CA TYR A 4 -22.75 -6.19 62.51
C TYR A 4 -21.76 -6.53 61.36
N ARG A 5 -22.17 -6.09 60.15
CA ARG A 5 -21.36 -5.74 58.94
C ARG A 5 -21.06 -6.98 58.08
N TYR A 6 -21.36 -7.01 56.78
CA TYR A 6 -21.08 -5.99 55.79
C TYR A 6 -22.18 -5.92 54.70
N PHE A 7 -22.94 -4.83 54.78
CA PHE A 7 -23.71 -4.25 53.68
C PHE A 7 -22.70 -3.49 52.80
N PHE A 8 -21.89 -4.19 52.00
CA PHE A 8 -20.99 -3.59 51.01
C PHE A 8 -20.65 -4.61 49.92
N ALA A 9 -21.27 -4.46 48.75
CA ALA A 9 -20.65 -4.63 47.42
C ALA A 9 -21.76 -4.67 46.35
N PHE A 10 -22.47 -3.55 46.22
CA PHE A 10 -23.05 -3.16 44.94
C PHE A 10 -21.92 -3.02 43.90
N ALA A 11 -22.23 -3.39 42.66
CA ALA A 11 -21.57 -2.89 41.44
C ALA A 11 -20.05 -3.16 41.31
N GLY A 12 -19.68 -4.31 40.76
CA GLY A 12 -18.27 -4.56 40.41
C GLY A 12 -18.02 -5.59 39.31
N PHE A 13 -19.04 -6.00 38.55
CA PHE A 13 -18.88 -7.03 37.51
C PHE A 13 -19.40 -6.60 36.13
N LEU A 14 -19.35 -5.30 35.85
CA LEU A 14 -19.74 -4.74 34.54
C LEU A 14 -18.72 -3.76 33.95
N LEU A 15 -17.45 -3.87 34.36
CA LEU A 15 -16.36 -3.17 33.70
C LEU A 15 -15.23 -4.17 33.47
N LEU A 16 -14.59 -4.09 32.30
CA LEU A 16 -13.56 -4.98 31.74
C LEU A 16 -14.01 -5.99 30.66
N ALA A 17 -15.07 -5.68 29.91
CA ALA A 17 -14.98 -5.88 28.45
C ALA A 17 -14.31 -4.65 27.81
N ASN A 18 -13.15 -4.24 28.35
CA ASN A 18 -12.27 -3.34 27.61
C ASN A 18 -11.68 -4.23 26.52
N SER A 19 -12.22 -4.16 25.31
CA SER A 19 -11.58 -4.69 24.12
C SER A 19 -10.22 -4.01 24.01
N SER A 20 -9.19 -4.63 24.58
CA SER A 20 -7.81 -4.20 24.44
C SER A 20 -7.50 -4.21 22.95
N VAL A 21 -7.48 -3.04 22.33
CA VAL A 21 -7.03 -2.89 20.96
C VAL A 21 -5.56 -3.25 20.96
N CYS A 22 -5.25 -4.47 20.52
CA CYS A 22 -3.87 -4.90 20.33
C CYS A 22 -3.40 -4.26 19.03
N ALA A 23 -2.57 -3.22 19.14
CA ALA A 23 -1.82 -2.68 18.02
C ALA A 23 -0.44 -3.37 18.00
N VAL A 24 -0.04 -3.91 16.85
CA VAL A 24 1.35 -4.36 16.63
C VAL A 24 2.05 -3.29 15.82
N THR A 25 3.19 -2.84 16.33
CA THR A 25 4.07 -1.93 15.61
C THR A 25 5.28 -2.68 15.10
N THR A 26 5.53 -2.64 13.79
CA THR A 26 6.69 -3.24 13.14
C THR A 26 7.53 -2.17 12.48
N SER A 27 8.87 -2.26 12.59
CA SER A 27 9.76 -1.31 11.91
C SER A 27 9.72 -1.52 10.39
N ALA A 28 9.68 -0.43 9.64
CA ALA A 28 9.61 -0.41 8.19
C ALA A 28 10.66 0.58 7.65
N GLU A 29 11.86 0.08 7.42
CA GLU A 29 12.97 0.84 6.85
C GLU A 29 12.98 0.72 5.33
N ASN A 30 13.17 1.84 4.63
CA ASN A 30 13.25 1.92 3.18
C ASN A 30 12.05 1.24 2.46
N TYR A 31 10.88 1.38 3.06
CA TYR A 31 9.64 0.76 2.63
C TYR A 31 9.14 1.38 1.33
N LEU A 32 8.98 0.57 0.29
CA LEU A 32 8.60 1.02 -1.05
C LEU A 32 7.07 0.99 -1.20
N GLY A 33 6.48 2.10 -1.62
CA GLY A 33 5.05 2.20 -1.86
C GLY A 33 4.68 3.24 -2.91
N MET A 34 3.40 3.27 -3.28
CA MET A 34 2.79 4.27 -4.15
C MET A 34 1.95 5.25 -3.33
N LEU A 35 2.04 6.54 -3.63
CA LEU A 35 1.09 7.53 -3.14
C LEU A 35 -0.17 7.51 -4.00
N ILE A 36 -1.27 7.11 -3.39
CA ILE A 36 -2.60 7.08 -4.00
C ILE A 36 -3.52 8.08 -3.29
N GLU A 37 -4.56 8.50 -3.99
CA GLU A 37 -5.64 9.30 -3.41
C GLU A 37 -6.90 8.44 -3.30
N LYS A 38 -7.42 8.32 -2.09
CA LYS A 38 -8.63 7.52 -1.80
C LYS A 38 -9.39 8.14 -0.65
N ASP A 39 -10.71 8.25 -0.84
CA ASP A 39 -11.62 8.88 0.13
C ASP A 39 -11.19 10.33 0.49
N GLU A 40 -10.65 11.09 -0.48
CA GLU A 40 -10.08 12.44 -0.29
C GLU A 40 -8.80 12.51 0.58
N TYR A 41 -8.22 11.35 0.92
CA TYR A 41 -6.96 11.26 1.67
C TYR A 41 -5.83 10.73 0.79
N VAL A 42 -4.62 11.21 1.04
CA VAL A 42 -3.39 10.63 0.51
C VAL A 42 -3.04 9.40 1.35
N ARG A 43 -2.92 8.25 0.69
CA ARG A 43 -2.58 6.97 1.31
C ARG A 43 -1.33 6.39 0.66
N LEU A 44 -0.68 5.51 1.40
CA LEU A 44 0.40 4.69 0.88
C LEU A 44 -0.18 3.34 0.48
N GLN A 45 0.07 2.90 -0.75
CA GLN A 45 -0.20 1.54 -1.16
C GLN A 45 1.10 0.79 -1.33
N ASP A 46 1.22 -0.35 -0.68
CA ASP A 46 2.34 -1.26 -0.83
C ASP A 46 2.53 -1.70 -2.29
N CYS A 47 3.78 -1.94 -2.69
CA CYS A 47 4.09 -2.36 -4.05
C CYS A 47 3.92 -3.86 -4.28
N ASP A 48 4.08 -4.68 -3.24
CA ASP A 48 4.13 -6.13 -3.33
C ASP A 48 2.74 -6.75 -3.12
N GLU A 49 2.11 -6.44 -2.00
CA GLU A 49 0.81 -6.96 -1.54
C GLU A 49 -0.34 -5.99 -1.80
N GLN A 50 -0.07 -4.80 -2.34
CA GLN A 50 -1.06 -3.76 -2.66
C GLN A 50 -1.92 -3.32 -1.46
N MET A 51 -1.35 -3.47 -0.28
CA MET A 51 -1.95 -3.11 1.00
C MET A 51 -1.97 -1.60 1.19
N GLU A 52 -3.11 -1.05 1.62
CA GLU A 52 -3.28 0.40 1.82
C GLU A 52 -3.05 0.79 3.28
N TYR A 53 -2.29 1.86 3.48
CA TYR A 53 -1.99 2.44 4.78
C TYR A 53 -2.38 3.91 4.84
N THR A 54 -2.93 4.30 5.98
CA THR A 54 -3.09 5.71 6.33
C THR A 54 -1.76 6.25 6.81
N LEU A 55 -1.32 7.38 6.26
CA LEU A 55 -0.09 8.03 6.68
C LEU A 55 -0.33 8.79 8.00
N ALA A 56 0.51 8.53 9.00
CA ALA A 56 0.48 9.25 10.27
C ALA A 56 1.90 9.68 10.66
N PRO A 57 2.08 10.90 11.19
CA PRO A 57 3.42 11.42 11.47
C PRO A 57 4.01 10.74 12.71
N SER A 58 5.29 10.43 12.66
CA SER A 58 6.05 9.89 13.78
C SER A 58 7.46 10.50 13.82
N GLY A 59 8.05 10.55 15.01
CA GLY A 59 9.38 11.11 15.19
C GLY A 59 9.48 12.62 14.89
N LYS A 60 10.72 13.09 14.78
CA LYS A 60 11.03 14.53 14.65
C LYS A 60 10.64 15.12 13.30
N TYR A 61 10.75 14.35 12.21
CA TYR A 61 10.56 14.82 10.84
C TYR A 61 9.25 14.33 10.20
N GLY A 62 8.45 13.51 10.91
CA GLY A 62 7.25 12.91 10.35
C GLY A 62 6.17 13.88 9.90
N TYR A 63 6.01 15.02 10.60
CA TYR A 63 5.06 16.06 10.18
C TYR A 63 5.48 16.73 8.86
N ASP A 64 6.75 17.10 8.74
CA ASP A 64 7.31 17.72 7.54
C ASP A 64 7.26 16.73 6.36
N ALA A 65 7.65 15.47 6.61
CA ALA A 65 7.56 14.40 5.63
C ALA A 65 6.13 14.22 5.09
N ILE A 66 5.13 14.12 5.98
CA ILE A 66 3.74 13.96 5.52
C ILE A 66 3.23 15.18 4.78
N ALA A 67 3.58 16.39 5.24
CA ALA A 67 3.20 17.61 4.54
C ALA A 67 3.78 17.64 3.11
N GLU A 68 5.02 17.19 2.93
CA GLU A 68 5.67 17.05 1.62
C GLU A 68 4.93 16.01 0.75
N LEU A 69 4.66 14.80 1.25
CA LEU A 69 3.96 13.75 0.51
C LEU A 69 2.56 14.20 0.08
N ILE A 70 1.81 14.86 0.97
CA ILE A 70 0.47 15.39 0.66
C ILE A 70 0.57 16.49 -0.39
N SER A 71 1.47 17.45 -0.21
CA SER A 71 1.69 18.55 -1.14
C SER A 71 2.05 18.02 -2.53
N LEU A 72 2.97 17.06 -2.60
CA LEU A 72 3.41 16.44 -3.83
C LEU A 72 2.26 15.74 -4.56
N ARG A 73 1.47 14.92 -3.85
CA ARG A 73 0.33 14.20 -4.44
C ARG A 73 -0.76 15.15 -4.93
N LYS A 74 -1.03 16.24 -4.21
CA LYS A 74 -2.03 17.27 -4.60
C LYS A 74 -1.57 18.15 -5.76
N ASN A 75 -0.27 18.41 -5.87
CA ASN A 75 0.30 19.22 -6.95
C ASN A 75 0.60 18.41 -8.23
N THR A 76 0.42 17.09 -8.18
CA THR A 76 0.67 16.18 -9.30
C THR A 76 -0.65 15.63 -9.83
N THR A 77 -0.85 15.68 -11.15
CA THR A 77 -2.07 15.16 -11.81
C THR A 77 -2.38 13.72 -11.37
N ALA A 78 -3.65 13.44 -11.06
CA ALA A 78 -4.11 12.16 -10.50
C ALA A 78 -3.62 10.90 -11.26
N ASN A 79 -3.47 10.98 -12.58
CA ASN A 79 -3.02 9.87 -13.43
C ASN A 79 -1.50 9.62 -13.41
N ILE A 80 -0.71 10.54 -12.84
CA ILE A 80 0.74 10.38 -12.75
C ILE A 80 1.06 9.56 -11.48
N PRO A 81 1.72 8.40 -11.62
CA PRO A 81 2.11 7.57 -10.49
C PRO A 81 3.24 8.25 -9.69
N ILE A 82 3.22 8.11 -8.36
CA ILE A 82 4.27 8.62 -7.48
C ILE A 82 4.70 7.47 -6.58
N SER A 83 5.92 6.97 -6.77
CA SER A 83 6.52 5.96 -5.90
C SER A 83 7.40 6.63 -4.86
N VAL A 84 7.40 6.09 -3.64
CA VAL A 84 8.15 6.63 -2.51
C VAL A 84 8.84 5.52 -1.74
N ARG A 85 9.98 5.84 -1.15
CA ARG A 85 10.63 5.01 -0.13
C ARG A 85 10.57 5.75 1.19
N LEU A 86 9.97 5.15 2.21
CA LEU A 86 9.75 5.77 3.51
C LEU A 86 10.47 4.98 4.62
N ASN A 87 10.95 5.70 5.63
CA ASN A 87 11.44 5.09 6.86
C ASN A 87 10.41 5.35 7.96
N GLY A 88 10.09 4.33 8.74
CA GLY A 88 8.97 4.43 9.66
C GLY A 88 8.63 3.14 10.38
N SER A 89 7.36 2.99 10.71
CA SER A 89 6.82 1.76 11.28
C SER A 89 5.39 1.54 10.82
N ILE A 90 4.97 0.29 10.72
CA ILE A 90 3.59 -0.07 10.40
C ILE A 90 2.89 -0.40 11.72
N GLU A 91 1.75 0.25 11.95
CA GLU A 91 0.87 -0.06 13.08
C GLU A 91 -0.38 -0.77 12.56
N GLU A 92 -0.55 -2.02 12.98
CA GLU A 92 -1.68 -2.87 12.62
C GLU A 92 -2.59 -3.10 13.80
N ASN A 93 -3.87 -2.79 13.63
CA ASN A 93 -4.90 -3.10 14.61
C ASN A 93 -5.39 -4.55 14.42
N ILE A 94 -4.93 -5.45 15.28
CA ILE A 94 -5.20 -6.90 15.21
C ILE A 94 -6.69 -7.22 15.32
N ASN A 95 -7.45 -6.37 15.98
CA ASN A 95 -8.84 -6.68 16.31
C ASN A 95 -9.83 -6.30 15.20
N ASN A 96 -9.44 -5.43 14.25
CA ASN A 96 -10.39 -4.92 13.27
C ASN A 96 -9.86 -4.76 11.83
N ASN A 97 -8.61 -5.10 11.49
CA ASN A 97 -8.00 -5.18 10.13
C ASN A 97 -8.27 -4.04 9.11
N LYS A 98 -9.03 -3.01 9.49
CA LYS A 98 -9.62 -2.03 8.59
C LYS A 98 -8.78 -0.77 8.50
N ASN A 99 -8.02 -0.47 9.57
CA ASN A 99 -7.15 0.68 9.66
C ASN A 99 -5.74 0.20 9.95
N ARG A 100 -4.87 0.30 8.95
CA ARG A 100 -3.42 0.13 9.09
C ARG A 100 -2.78 1.48 8.89
N TYR A 101 -1.85 1.83 9.77
CA TYR A 101 -1.16 3.11 9.71
C TYR A 101 0.29 2.88 9.34
N PHE A 102 0.80 3.72 8.45
CA PHE A 102 2.24 3.87 8.27
C PHE A 102 2.68 5.11 9.05
N LEU A 103 3.38 4.89 10.15
CA LEU A 103 3.99 5.90 11.00
C LEU A 103 5.26 6.42 10.31
N VAL A 104 5.14 7.55 9.59
CA VAL A 104 6.21 8.14 8.77
C VAL A 104 7.21 8.85 9.68
N ASN A 105 8.47 8.42 9.69
CA ASN A 105 9.57 9.11 10.35
C ASN A 105 10.33 10.03 9.39
N ASP A 106 10.63 9.54 8.19
CA ASP A 106 11.44 10.23 7.18
C ASP A 106 11.14 9.73 5.75
N ILE A 107 11.47 10.53 4.74
CA ILE A 107 11.36 10.18 3.32
C ILE A 107 12.75 9.85 2.78
N ALA A 108 12.97 8.59 2.42
CA ALA A 108 14.23 8.17 1.82
C ALA A 108 14.34 8.57 0.35
N SER A 109 13.25 8.48 -0.42
CA SER A 109 13.21 8.97 -1.80
C SER A 109 11.80 9.12 -2.35
N VAL A 110 11.67 9.93 -3.40
CA VAL A 110 10.43 10.15 -4.15
C VAL A 110 10.73 10.03 -5.65
N GLN A 111 9.86 9.34 -6.39
CA GLN A 111 9.94 9.21 -7.84
C GLN A 111 8.56 9.41 -8.49
N THR A 112 8.39 10.56 -9.13
CA THR A 112 7.20 10.89 -9.93
C THR A 112 7.28 10.26 -11.32
N GLY A 113 6.15 9.79 -11.86
CA GLY A 113 6.05 9.16 -13.17
C GLY A 113 6.50 7.69 -13.20
N LYS A 114 6.91 7.13 -12.07
CA LYS A 114 7.29 5.72 -11.94
C LYS A 114 6.35 4.97 -11.00
N SER A 115 5.85 3.85 -11.51
CA SER A 115 5.12 2.86 -10.73
C SER A 115 6.09 1.79 -10.23
N CYS A 116 5.92 1.35 -8.99
CA CYS A 116 6.63 0.19 -8.46
C CYS A 116 5.87 -1.13 -8.71
N TYR A 117 4.61 -1.09 -9.16
CA TYR A 117 3.87 -2.31 -9.45
C TYR A 117 4.54 -3.08 -10.57
N ILE A 118 4.90 -4.33 -10.29
CA ILE A 118 5.33 -5.26 -11.32
C ILE A 118 4.09 -5.56 -12.17
N ALA A 119 4.07 -5.10 -13.42
CA ALA A 119 3.04 -5.53 -14.35
C ALA A 119 3.09 -7.07 -14.41
N PRO A 120 1.95 -7.77 -14.31
CA PRO A 120 1.96 -9.22 -14.43
C PRO A 120 2.65 -9.58 -15.74
N THR A 121 3.75 -10.31 -15.65
CA THR A 121 4.38 -10.94 -16.80
C THR A 121 3.28 -11.82 -17.41
N LYS A 122 2.71 -11.38 -18.53
CA LYS A 122 1.98 -12.31 -19.38
C LYS A 122 2.93 -13.48 -19.62
N PRO A 123 2.51 -14.74 -19.42
CA PRO A 123 3.31 -15.86 -19.89
C PRO A 123 3.68 -15.54 -21.33
N LEU A 124 4.96 -15.60 -21.67
CA LEU A 124 5.37 -15.58 -23.06
C LEU A 124 4.61 -16.74 -23.70
N GLU A 125 3.56 -16.44 -24.47
CA GLU A 125 3.04 -17.39 -25.44
C GLU A 125 4.24 -17.69 -26.32
N VAL A 126 4.83 -18.86 -26.10
CA VAL A 126 5.77 -19.46 -27.03
C VAL A 126 4.95 -19.60 -28.31
N PHE A 127 5.10 -18.64 -29.22
CA PHE A 127 4.65 -18.80 -30.59
C PHE A 127 5.43 -20.02 -31.11
N GLN A 128 4.81 -21.19 -31.04
CA GLN A 128 5.22 -22.35 -31.81
C GLN A 128 5.10 -21.92 -33.26
N THR A 129 6.24 -21.56 -33.84
CA THR A 129 6.38 -21.21 -35.26
C THR A 129 6.25 -22.49 -36.08
N ASP A 130 5.05 -23.04 -36.20
CA ASP A 130 4.79 -24.20 -37.07
C ASP A 130 3.86 -23.87 -38.26
N ASP A 131 3.31 -22.65 -38.35
CA ASP A 131 2.32 -22.30 -39.39
C ASP A 131 2.77 -21.24 -40.43
N VAL A 132 4.03 -20.80 -40.43
CA VAL A 132 4.52 -19.80 -41.42
C VAL A 132 5.04 -20.45 -42.71
N ILE A 133 5.30 -21.76 -42.76
CA ILE A 133 5.81 -22.44 -43.97
C ILE A 133 4.69 -23.13 -44.77
N LYS A 134 3.50 -22.53 -44.95
CA LYS A 134 2.56 -22.97 -46.01
C LYS A 134 1.82 -21.84 -46.74
N LYS A 135 2.06 -20.58 -46.41
CA LYS A 135 1.41 -19.42 -47.05
C LYS A 135 2.36 -18.41 -47.69
N GLY A 136 3.52 -18.88 -48.15
CA GLY A 136 4.53 -18.06 -48.82
C GLY A 136 5.02 -18.65 -50.14
N LEU A 137 4.21 -19.44 -50.85
CA LEU A 137 4.53 -19.90 -52.20
C LEU A 137 3.29 -20.00 -53.09
N SER A 138 2.57 -18.89 -53.20
CA SER A 138 1.62 -18.65 -54.27
C SER A 138 1.31 -17.16 -54.27
N GLU A 139 2.21 -16.36 -54.86
CA GLU A 139 1.86 -15.19 -55.65
C GLU A 139 3.13 -14.42 -56.02
N LYS A 140 3.26 -14.19 -57.33
CA LYS A 140 4.18 -13.27 -58.03
C LYS A 140 5.56 -13.83 -58.39
N GLU A 141 5.67 -14.31 -59.64
CA GLU A 141 6.44 -13.61 -60.67
C GLU A 141 6.06 -14.13 -62.06
N ILE A 142 5.02 -13.54 -62.68
CA ILE A 142 4.84 -13.53 -64.14
C ILE A 142 4.68 -12.05 -64.48
N ASP A 143 5.75 -11.44 -65.01
CA ASP A 143 5.72 -10.58 -66.20
C ASP A 143 7.05 -9.81 -66.32
N SER A 144 7.94 -10.33 -67.15
CA SER A 144 8.97 -9.53 -67.84
C SER A 144 9.01 -9.98 -69.30
N GLN A 145 8.09 -9.46 -70.09
CA GLN A 145 8.29 -9.25 -71.53
C GLN A 145 8.48 -7.74 -71.76
N LEU A 146 9.74 -7.31 -71.82
CA LEU A 146 10.25 -6.35 -72.80
C LEU A 146 11.77 -6.49 -72.94
#